data_AF-A0A4Q2XRP3-F1
#
_entry.id   AF-A0A4Q2XRP3-F1
#
_cell.length_a   1.000
_cell.length_b   1.000
_cell.length_c   1.000
_cell.angle_alpha   90.00
_cell.angle_beta   90.00
_cell.angle_gamma   90.00
#
_symmetry.space_group_name_H-M   'P 1'
#
loop_
_entity.id
_entity.type
_entity.pdbx_description
1 polymer ?
#
loop_
_entity_poly.entity_id
_entity_poly.type
_entity_poly.pdbx_seq_one_letter_code
_entity_poly.pdbx_strand_id
1 'polypeptide(L)'
;MNNDSITRGYEVRDASPRWLYAVGAALLIVICLSLVFLRVAYGERVGPRSSSQGQGFRGAATAKTEIEEDWRKLDAEMADRLTKYRWINRQKGTVQIPLERAMEILAEREKEP
;
A
#
# COMPACT_ATOMS: atom_id res chain seq x y z
N MET A 1 11.33 38.98 47.28
CA MET A 1 10.45 38.11 46.46
C MET A 1 9.24 38.95 46.10
N ASN A 2 9.27 39.58 44.92
CA ASN A 2 8.24 40.56 44.52
C ASN A 2 7.19 39.86 43.64
N ASN A 3 5.93 40.17 43.95
CA ASN A 3 4.71 39.43 43.62
C ASN A 3 4.17 39.67 42.19
N ASP A 4 5.02 40.08 41.24
CA ASP A 4 4.55 40.67 39.98
C ASP A 4 4.25 39.62 38.87
N SER A 5 4.48 38.33 39.13
CA SER A 5 4.31 37.26 38.15
C SER A 5 2.86 36.73 38.04
N ILE A 6 1.99 37.03 39.00
CA ILE A 6 0.63 36.44 39.07
C ILE A 6 -0.38 37.19 38.17
N THR A 7 -0.12 38.45 37.78
CA THR A 7 -1.11 39.31 37.10
C THR A 7 -1.05 39.32 35.57
N ARG A 8 -0.01 38.78 34.93
CA ARG A 8 0.23 39.00 33.49
C ARG A 8 -0.02 37.82 32.55
N GLY A 9 -0.28 36.61 33.06
CA GLY A 9 -0.72 35.46 32.24
C GLY A 9 0.26 34.96 31.15
N TYR A 10 1.42 35.59 30.94
CA TYR A 10 2.51 35.11 30.10
C TYR A 10 3.84 35.83 30.43
N GLU A 11 4.96 35.13 30.25
CA GLU A 11 6.31 35.59 30.56
C GLU A 11 6.93 36.35 29.38
N VAL A 12 7.37 37.58 29.62
CA VAL A 12 7.97 38.51 28.64
C VAL A 12 9.46 38.20 28.47
N ARG A 13 9.81 36.96 28.08
CA ARG A 13 11.12 36.68 27.50
C ARG A 13 10.91 36.55 26.00
N ASP A 14 10.99 37.69 25.31
CA ASP A 14 11.00 37.74 23.86
C ASP A 14 12.07 36.78 23.34
N ALA A 15 11.64 35.77 22.57
CA ALA A 15 12.56 34.86 21.91
C ALA A 15 13.44 35.69 20.98
N SER A 16 14.71 35.86 21.35
CA SER A 16 15.62 36.69 20.56
C SER A 16 15.67 36.17 19.11
N PRO A 17 15.51 37.03 18.08
CA PRO A 17 15.44 36.58 16.68
C PRO A 17 16.64 35.73 16.25
N ARG A 18 17.82 36.03 16.81
CA ARG A 18 19.06 35.26 16.59
C ARG A 18 18.95 33.81 17.07
N TRP A 19 18.29 33.58 18.20
CA TRP A 19 18.06 32.24 18.72
C TRP A 19 17.03 31.48 17.88
N LEU A 20 16.01 32.18 17.35
CA LEU A 20 15.05 31.60 16.43
C LEU A 20 15.71 31.10 15.13
N TYR A 21 16.62 31.90 14.55
CA TYR A 21 17.43 31.48 13.41
C TYR A 21 18.39 30.35 13.75
N ALA A 22 19.03 30.39 14.92
CA ALA A 22 19.94 29.33 15.36
C ALA A 22 19.23 27.99 15.52
N VAL A 23 18.05 27.98 16.14
CA VAL A 23 17.22 26.78 16.30
C VAL A 23 16.71 26.28 14.94
N GLY A 24 16.24 27.19 14.08
CA GLY A 24 15.80 26.83 12.73
C GLY A 24 16.93 26.23 11.87
N ALA A 25 18.12 26.82 11.91
CA ALA A 25 19.30 26.30 11.21
C ALA A 25 19.74 24.95 11.78
N ALA A 26 19.75 24.80 13.12
CA ALA A 26 20.06 23.53 13.77
C ALA A 26 19.06 22.42 13.36
N LEU A 27 17.77 22.74 13.30
CA LEU A 27 16.74 21.80 12.85
C LEU A 27 16.97 21.37 11.39
N LEU A 28 17.26 22.31 10.50
CA LEU A 28 17.57 22.00 9.09
C LEU A 28 18.80 21.11 8.96
N ILE A 29 19.85 21.38 9.74
CA ILE A 29 21.06 20.54 9.77
C ILE A 29 20.72 19.12 10.23
N VAL A 30 19.91 18.97 11.29
CA VAL A 30 19.47 17.66 11.77
C VAL A 30 18.66 16.91 10.70
N ILE A 31 17.77 17.59 9.98
CA ILE A 31 17.00 17.00 8.87
C ILE A 31 17.94 16.54 7.75
N CYS A 32 18.87 17.40 7.30
CA CYS A 32 19.84 17.05 6.27
C CYS A 32 20.71 15.86 6.70
N LEU A 33 21.24 15.87 7.92
CA LEU A 33 22.04 14.77 8.45
C LEU A 33 21.24 13.48 8.55
N SER A 34 19.96 13.56 8.97
CA SER A 34 19.06 12.40 9.02
C SER A 34 18.86 11.79 7.62
N LEU A 35 18.64 12.62 6.60
CA LEU A 35 18.46 12.16 5.21
C LEU A 35 19.75 11.53 4.64
N VAL A 36 20.91 12.15 4.90
CA VAL A 36 22.20 11.59 4.49
C VAL A 36 22.48 10.28 5.22
N PHE A 37 22.24 10.23 6.52
CA PHE A 37 22.39 9.02 7.33
C PHE A 37 21.49 7.91 6.82
N LEU A 38 20.23 8.21 6.52
CA LEU A 38 19.30 7.26 5.92
C LEU A 38 19.83 6.74 4.57
N ARG A 39 20.34 7.63 3.72
CA ARG A 39 20.91 7.26 2.42
C ARG A 39 22.17 6.41 2.53
N VAL A 40 23.00 6.62 3.54
CA VAL A 40 24.22 5.81 3.76
C VAL A 40 23.86 4.47 4.41
N ALA A 41 23.04 4.49 5.47
CA ALA A 41 22.67 3.28 6.22
C ALA A 41 21.78 2.33 5.41
N TYR A 42 20.95 2.87 4.51
CA TYR A 42 19.99 2.09 3.72
C TYR A 42 20.23 2.15 2.21
N GLY A 43 21.11 3.01 1.69
CA GLY A 43 21.31 3.17 0.23
C GLY A 43 21.73 1.89 -0.48
N GLU A 44 22.57 1.07 0.16
CA GLU A 44 22.96 -0.24 -0.37
C GLU A 44 21.83 -1.28 -0.24
N ARG A 45 20.90 -1.09 0.70
CA ARG A 45 19.71 -1.94 0.88
C ARG A 45 18.55 -1.55 -0.05
N VAL A 46 18.67 -0.42 -0.74
CA VAL A 46 17.78 0.04 -1.83
C VAL A 46 18.52 -0.08 -3.16
N GLY A 47 19.10 -1.26 -3.44
CA GLY A 47 19.31 -1.67 -4.83
C GLY A 47 17.98 -1.71 -5.59
N PRO A 48 17.96 -1.73 -6.93
CA PRO A 48 16.73 -1.80 -7.72
C PRO A 48 15.93 -3.04 -7.30
N ARG A 49 14.96 -2.84 -6.41
CA ARG A 49 14.13 -3.91 -5.87
C ARG A 49 13.20 -4.33 -7.00
N SER A 50 13.52 -5.46 -7.62
CA SER A 50 12.56 -6.30 -8.34
C SER A 50 11.33 -6.46 -7.45
N SER A 51 10.26 -5.75 -7.78
CA SER A 51 9.06 -5.62 -6.96
C SER A 51 8.22 -6.89 -7.03
N SER A 52 8.53 -7.85 -6.17
CA SER A 52 7.57 -8.87 -5.76
C SER A 52 6.56 -8.23 -4.80
N GLN A 53 5.30 -8.13 -5.26
CA GLN A 53 4.09 -8.33 -4.47
C GLN A 53 3.93 -7.47 -3.19
N GLY A 54 3.16 -6.38 -3.29
CA GLY A 54 2.57 -5.69 -2.14
C GLY A 54 2.46 -4.17 -2.30
N GLN A 55 1.25 -3.68 -2.58
CA GLN A 55 0.84 -2.26 -2.63
C GLN A 55 1.37 -1.41 -3.81
N GLY A 56 0.84 -1.66 -5.01
CA GLY A 56 0.90 -0.72 -6.14
C GLY A 56 -0.01 0.49 -5.88
N PHE A 57 0.39 1.73 -6.16
CA PHE A 57 0.50 2.27 -7.51
C PHE A 57 1.59 3.36 -7.59
N ARG A 58 2.73 3.06 -8.22
CA ARG A 58 3.80 4.01 -8.57
C ARG A 58 4.31 3.67 -9.97
N GLY A 59 3.61 4.13 -11.01
CA GLY A 59 4.02 3.89 -12.39
C GLY A 59 2.97 4.24 -13.44
N ALA A 60 2.33 5.42 -13.37
CA ALA A 60 1.24 5.76 -14.28
C ALA A 60 1.69 6.14 -15.72
N ALA A 61 2.99 6.16 -16.03
CA ALA A 61 3.47 6.70 -17.31
C ALA A 61 3.84 5.63 -18.37
N THR A 62 4.25 4.42 -17.98
CA THR A 62 4.59 3.31 -18.91
C THR A 62 3.50 2.25 -18.98
N ALA A 63 2.51 2.32 -18.11
CA ALA A 63 1.67 1.18 -17.76
C ALA A 63 0.46 0.94 -18.66
N LYS A 64 0.17 1.78 -19.67
CA LYS A 64 -1.08 1.63 -20.45
C LYS A 64 -1.12 0.33 -21.26
N THR A 65 0.02 -0.15 -21.77
CA THR A 65 0.10 -1.41 -22.53
C THR A 65 0.29 -2.63 -21.62
N GLU A 66 1.12 -2.51 -20.59
CA GLU A 66 1.39 -3.60 -19.65
C GLU A 66 0.16 -3.92 -18.79
N ILE A 67 -0.59 -2.90 -18.34
CA ILE A 67 -1.85 -3.08 -17.63
C ILE A 67 -2.89 -3.78 -18.52
N GLU A 68 -3.00 -3.40 -19.79
CA GLU A 68 -3.96 -4.02 -20.72
C GLU A 68 -3.63 -5.50 -20.98
N GLU A 69 -2.35 -5.83 -21.15
CA GLU A 69 -1.92 -7.21 -21.31
C GLU A 69 -2.13 -8.05 -20.05
N ASP A 70 -1.87 -7.49 -18.88
CA ASP A 70 -2.10 -8.15 -17.59
C ASP A 70 -3.59 -8.33 -17.31
N TRP A 71 -4.44 -7.34 -17.63
CA TRP A 71 -5.89 -7.50 -17.55
C TRP A 71 -6.38 -8.62 -18.45
N ARG A 72 -5.92 -8.67 -19.72
CA ARG A 72 -6.34 -9.72 -20.65
C ARG A 72 -5.90 -11.11 -20.20
N LYS A 73 -4.70 -11.24 -19.61
CA LYS A 73 -4.23 -12.52 -19.03
C LYS A 73 -5.09 -12.92 -17.83
N LEU A 74 -5.39 -11.98 -16.94
CA LEU A 74 -6.20 -12.22 -15.75
C LEU A 74 -7.63 -12.61 -16.13
N ASP A 75 -8.23 -11.91 -17.09
CA ASP A 75 -9.58 -12.19 -17.60
C ASP A 75 -9.65 -13.56 -18.26
N ALA A 76 -8.66 -13.91 -19.09
CA ALA A 76 -8.56 -15.23 -19.70
C ALA A 76 -8.39 -16.35 -18.65
N GLU A 77 -7.61 -16.11 -17.58
CA GLU A 77 -7.45 -17.06 -16.49
C GLU A 77 -8.74 -17.25 -15.68
N MET A 78 -9.47 -16.16 -15.40
CA MET A 78 -10.76 -16.22 -14.72
C MET A 78 -11.79 -16.97 -15.57
N ALA A 79 -11.86 -16.68 -16.87
CA ALA A 79 -12.74 -17.38 -17.80
C ALA A 79 -12.43 -18.88 -17.86
N ASP A 80 -11.15 -19.27 -17.89
CA ASP A 80 -10.74 -20.69 -17.85
C ASP A 80 -11.21 -21.40 -16.58
N ARG A 81 -11.08 -20.74 -15.43
CA ARG A 81 -11.48 -21.29 -14.13
C ARG A 81 -13.00 -21.45 -13.99
N LEU A 82 -13.79 -20.57 -14.58
CA LEU A 82 -15.25 -20.57 -14.46
C LEU A 82 -15.94 -21.51 -15.47
N THR A 83 -15.33 -21.73 -16.63
CA THR A 83 -15.95 -22.48 -17.73
C THR A 83 -15.59 -23.96 -17.79
N LYS A 84 -14.57 -24.40 -17.05
CA LYS A 84 -14.03 -25.76 -17.16
C LYS A 84 -14.24 -26.61 -15.92
N TYR A 85 -14.37 -27.92 -16.16
CA TYR A 85 -14.33 -28.92 -15.11
C TYR A 85 -12.91 -29.11 -14.60
N ARG A 86 -12.76 -29.18 -13.27
CA ARG A 86 -11.46 -29.41 -12.64
C ARG A 86 -11.61 -30.28 -11.40
N TRP A 87 -10.64 -31.15 -11.16
CA TRP A 87 -10.57 -31.87 -9.88
C TRP A 87 -9.95 -30.96 -8.82
N ILE A 88 -10.69 -30.65 -7.75
CA ILE A 88 -10.16 -29.91 -6.60
C ILE A 88 -9.47 -30.90 -5.65
N ASN A 89 -10.15 -32.01 -5.35
CA ASN A 89 -9.61 -33.06 -4.50
C ASN A 89 -10.07 -34.44 -4.98
N ARG A 90 -9.18 -35.17 -5.66
CA ARG A 90 -9.49 -36.50 -6.20
C ARG A 90 -9.73 -37.55 -5.11
N GLN A 91 -9.01 -37.46 -4.00
CA GLN A 91 -9.12 -38.43 -2.89
C GLN A 91 -10.47 -38.33 -2.19
N LYS A 92 -11.00 -37.10 -2.06
CA LYS A 92 -12.32 -36.83 -1.48
C LYS A 92 -13.46 -36.80 -2.51
N GLY A 93 -13.17 -37.08 -3.79
CA GLY A 93 -14.16 -37.04 -4.87
C GLY A 93 -14.73 -35.63 -5.17
N THR A 94 -14.05 -34.56 -4.76
CA THR A 94 -14.53 -33.19 -4.94
C THR A 94 -14.11 -32.62 -6.29
N VAL A 95 -15.10 -32.26 -7.11
CA VAL A 95 -14.93 -31.71 -8.46
C VAL A 95 -15.48 -30.29 -8.52
N GLN A 96 -14.78 -29.41 -9.22
CA GLN A 96 -15.27 -28.12 -9.67
C GLN A 96 -16.06 -28.32 -10.96
N ILE A 97 -17.28 -27.79 -10.99
CA ILE A 97 -18.12 -27.74 -12.18
C ILE A 97 -18.09 -26.31 -12.77
N PRO A 98 -18.33 -26.15 -14.08
CA PRO A 98 -18.50 -24.84 -14.69
C PRO A 98 -19.64 -24.08 -14.03
N LEU A 99 -19.52 -22.75 -13.96
CA LEU A 99 -20.49 -21.88 -13.32
C LEU A 99 -21.88 -22.03 -13.94
N GLU A 100 -21.96 -22.13 -15.27
CA GLU A 100 -23.23 -22.28 -16.00
C GLU A 100 -23.96 -23.55 -15.55
N ARG A 101 -23.23 -24.66 -15.39
CA ARG A 101 -23.80 -25.92 -14.90
C ARG A 101 -24.16 -25.87 -13.43
N ALA A 102 -23.43 -25.10 -12.61
CA ALA A 102 -23.80 -24.88 -11.23
C ALA A 102 -25.14 -24.12 -11.12
N MET A 103 -25.33 -23.08 -11.95
CA MET A 103 -26.56 -22.30 -12.00
C MET A 103 -27.75 -23.14 -12.45
N GLU A 104 -27.59 -23.99 -13.46
CA GLU A 104 -28.64 -24.92 -13.91
C GLU A 104 -29.05 -25.90 -12.82
N ILE A 105 -28.08 -26.51 -12.11
CA ILE A 105 -28.36 -27.45 -11.02
C ILE A 105 -29.08 -26.73 -9.87
N LEU A 106 -28.71 -25.49 -9.55
CA LEU A 106 -29.38 -24.70 -8.52
C LEU A 106 -30.82 -24.38 -8.92
N ALA A 107 -31.05 -23.95 -10.16
CA ALA A 107 -32.38 -23.64 -10.68
C ALA A 107 -33.29 -24.89 -10.72
N GLU A 108 -32.75 -26.05 -11.09
CA GLU A 108 -33.51 -27.31 -11.08
C GLU A 108 -33.90 -27.72 -9.65
N ARG A 109 -32.97 -27.59 -8.69
CA ARG A 109 -33.24 -27.90 -7.27
C ARG A 109 -34.25 -26.97 -6.62
N GLU A 110 -34.32 -25.71 -7.05
CA GLU A 110 -35.32 -24.76 -6.53
C GLU A 110 -36.71 -25.01 -7.12
N LYS A 111 -36.78 -25.65 -8.29
CA LYS A 111 -38.03 -25.91 -9.01
C LYS A 111 -38.76 -27.18 -8.54
N GLU A 112 -38.06 -28.12 -7.91
CA GLU A 112 -38.69 -29.27 -7.24
C GLU A 112 -39.07 -28.92 -5.78
N PRO A 113 -40.38 -28.85 -5.44
CA PRO A 113 -40.85 -28.66 -4.07
C PRO A 113 -40.73 -29.92 -3.20
#